data_AF-A0A101KUL9-F1
#
_entry.id   AF-A0A101KUL9-F1
#
_cell.length_a   1.000
_cell.length_b   1.000
_cell.length_c   1.000
_cell.angle_alpha   90.00
_cell.angle_beta   90.00
_cell.angle_gamma   90.00
#
_symmetry.space_group_name_H-M   'P 1'
#
loop_
_entity.id
_entity.type
_entity.pdbx_description
1 polymer ?
#
loop_
_entity_poly.entity_id
_entity_poly.type
_entity_poly.pdbx_seq_one_letter_code
_entity_poly.pdbx_strand_id
1 'polypeptide(L)' 'MVWYLVIAGPQGGMVVLPSTFDTREQCTNAITEYQKQPTPQGWAVQCVPSASPFTDEGDAEEPSAQ' A
#
# COMPACT_ATOMS: atom_id res chain seq x y z
N MET A 1 14.92 3.95 -0.34
CA MET A 1 13.69 3.58 -1.08
C MET A 1 12.59 3.50 -0.06
N VAL A 2 11.46 4.15 -0.27
CA VAL A 2 10.40 4.22 0.73
C VAL A 2 9.40 3.09 0.48
N TRP A 3 8.83 2.52 1.54
CA TRP A 3 7.80 1.50 1.51
C TRP A 3 6.56 2.00 2.25
N TYR A 4 5.40 1.75 1.68
CA TYR A 4 4.12 2.10 2.25
C TYR A 4 3.35 0.83 2.61
N LEU A 5 2.62 0.90 3.71
CA LEU A 5 1.63 -0.09 4.07
C LEU A 5 0.28 0.37 3.55
N VAL A 6 -0.25 -0.38 2.59
CA VAL A 6 -1.53 -0.11 1.95
C VAL A 6 -2.55 -1.12 2.42
N ILE A 7 -3.74 -0.62 2.71
CA ILE A 7 -4.88 -1.41 3.13
C ILE A 7 -5.97 -1.25 2.07
N ALA A 8 -6.27 -2.34 1.36
CA ALA A 8 -7.33 -2.39 0.36
C ALA A 8 -8.59 -2.97 0.99
N GLY A 9 -9.68 -2.21 0.96
CA GLY A 9 -10.99 -2.63 1.42
C GLY A 9 -11.75 -3.41 0.35
N PRO A 10 -12.77 -4.20 0.74
CA PRO A 10 -13.55 -5.04 -0.17
C PRO A 10 -14.40 -4.25 -1.18
N GLN A 11 -14.65 -2.96 -0.93
CA GLN A 11 -15.39 -2.06 -1.82
C GLN A 11 -14.48 -1.34 -2.83
N GLY A 12 -13.20 -1.71 -2.93
CA GLY A 12 -12.24 -1.09 -3.85
C GLY A 12 -11.60 0.20 -3.34
N GLY A 13 -11.88 0.60 -2.09
CA GLY A 13 -11.20 1.73 -1.44
C GLY A 13 -9.81 1.32 -0.94
N MET A 14 -8.80 2.14 -1.20
CA MET A 14 -7.43 1.95 -0.71
C MET A 14 -7.05 3.06 0.27
N VAL A 15 -6.52 2.67 1.43
CA VAL A 15 -5.99 3.57 2.44
C VAL A 15 -4.49 3.33 2.56
N VAL A 16 -3.71 4.38 2.32
CA VAL A 16 -2.27 4.37 2.57
C VAL A 16 -2.05 4.91 3.98
N LEU A 17 -1.39 4.14 4.84
CA LEU A 17 -1.01 4.64 6.16
C LEU A 17 0.10 5.71 6.00
N PRO A 18 0.08 6.79 6.80
CA PRO A 18 1.11 7.83 6.74
C PRO A 18 2.50 7.33 7.19
N SER A 19 2.55 6.14 7.78
CA SER A 19 3.80 5.49 8.19
C SER A 19 4.57 4.96 6.99
N THR A 20 5.74 5.56 6.74
CA THR A 20 6.71 5.13 5.75
C THR A 20 7.78 4.23 6.37
N PHE A 21 8.24 3.22 5.63
CA PHE A 21 9.32 2.34 6.04
C PHE A 21 10.51 2.44 5.07
N ASP A 22 11.74 2.34 5.59
CA ASP A 22 12.95 2.36 4.75
C ASP A 22 13.23 1.03 4.04
N THR A 23 12.71 -0.09 4.58
CA THR A 23 12.96 -1.42 4.04
C THR A 23 11.68 -2.25 3.95
N ARG A 24 11.66 -3.19 2.99
CA ARG A 24 10.57 -4.15 2.81
C ARG A 24 10.28 -4.94 4.08
N GLU A 25 11.33 -5.37 4.77
CA GLU A 25 11.23 -6.17 6.01
C GLU A 25 10.54 -5.39 7.13
N GLN A 26 10.87 -4.10 7.30
CA GLN A 26 10.19 -3.25 8.28
C GLN A 26 8.70 -3.10 7.96
N CYS A 27 8.33 -2.91 6.69
CA CYS A 27 6.93 -2.87 6.29
C CYS A 27 6.23 -4.22 6.53
N THR A 28 6.88 -5.34 6.20
CA THR A 28 6.29 -6.69 6.36
C THR A 28 6.07 -7.02 7.85
N ASN A 29 7.01 -6.62 8.71
CA ASN A 29 6.84 -6.75 10.16
C ASN A 29 5.65 -5.92 10.66
N ALA A 30 5.44 -4.71 10.12
CA ALA A 30 4.28 -3.91 10.48
C ALA A 30 2.94 -4.55 10.04
N ILE A 31 2.91 -5.26 8.91
CA ILE A 31 1.73 -6.07 8.52
C ILE A 31 1.45 -7.14 9.57
N THR A 32 2.48 -7.86 10.04
CA THR A 32 2.32 -8.87 11.09
C THR A 32 1.74 -8.26 12.37
N GLU A 33 2.22 -7.08 12.79
CA GLU A 33 1.66 -6.37 13.94
C GLU A 33 0.21 -5.92 13.70
N TYR A 34 -0.11 -5.46 12.49
CA TYR A 34 -1.47 -5.06 12.11
C TYR A 34 -2.44 -6.25 12.16
N GLN A 35 -2.00 -7.42 11.70
CA GLN A 35 -2.80 -8.66 11.71
C GLN A 35 -3.03 -9.24 13.12
N LYS A 36 -2.30 -8.77 14.15
CA LYS A 36 -2.62 -9.13 15.54
C LYS A 36 -3.96 -8.53 15.99
N GLN A 37 -4.40 -7.46 15.35
CA GLN A 37 -5.72 -6.90 15.56
C GLN A 37 -6.71 -7.60 14.62
N PRO A 38 -7.97 -7.83 15.05
CA PRO A 38 -8.98 -8.44 14.21
C PRO A 38 -9.19 -7.57 12.97
N THR A 39 -8.59 -7.98 11.85
CA THR A 39 -8.74 -7.29 10.58
C THR A 39 -10.14 -7.64 10.05
N PRO A 40 -10.96 -6.64 9.69
CA PRO A 40 -12.30 -6.91 9.16
C PRO A 40 -12.21 -7.80 7.90
N GLN A 41 -13.13 -8.75 7.73
CA GLN A 41 -13.12 -9.64 6.58
C GLN A 41 -13.21 -8.85 5.26
N GLY A 42 -12.46 -9.33 4.25
CA GLY A 42 -12.39 -8.71 2.93
C GLY A 42 -11.38 -7.57 2.81
N TRP A 43 -10.64 -7.27 3.88
CA TRP A 43 -9.56 -6.29 3.84
C TRP A 43 -8.22 -6.99 3.55
N ALA A 44 -7.45 -6.44 2.62
CA ALA A 44 -6.13 -6.93 2.25
C ALA A 44 -5.07 -5.90 2.63
N VAL A 45 -3.94 -6.36 3.15
CA VAL A 45 -2.83 -5.49 3.57
C VAL A 45 -1.60 -5.86 2.74
N GLN A 46 -0.95 -4.86 2.15
CA GLN A 46 0.20 -5.05 1.26
C GLN A 46 1.28 -3.99 1.50
N CYS A 47 2.53 -4.41 1.29
CA CYS A 47 3.68 -3.54 1.27
C CYS A 47 4.01 -3.16 -0.17
N VAL A 48 3.91 -1.87 -0.48
CA VAL A 48 4.23 -1.34 -1.80
C VAL A 48 5.46 -0.42 -1.71
N PRO A 49 6.46 -0.58 -2.59
CA PRO A 49 7.52 0.41 -2.70
C PRO A 49 6.97 1.71 -3.29
N SER A 50 7.57 2.84 -2.93
CA SER A 50 7.20 4.17 -3.42
C SER A 50 7.39 4.37 -4.92
N ALA A 51 8.10 3.44 -5.58
CA ALA A 51 8.29 3.40 -7.03
C ALA A 51 7.30 2.43 -7.71
N SER A 52 6.30 1.92 -6.99
CA SER A 52 5.29 1.04 -7.58
C SER A 52 4.36 1.82 -8.49
N PRO A 53 3.98 1.24 -9.65
CA PRO A 53 3.04 1.86 -10.59
C PRO A 53 1.64 2.06 -9.99
N PHE A 54 1.30 1.38 -8.89
CA PHE A 54 0.03 1.57 -8.16
C PHE A 54 -0.06 2.90 -7.40
N THR A 55 1.05 3.64 -7.28
CA THR A 55 1.07 5.02 -6.73
C THR A 55 0.91 6.07 -7.84
N ASP A 56 0.83 5.63 -9.10
CA ASP A 56 0.68 6.41 -10.33
C ASP A 56 -0.72 6.21 -10.93
N GLU A 57 -1.75 6.07 -10.09
CA GLU A 57 -3.16 6.04 -10.54
C GLU A 57 -3.97 7.16 -9.85
N GLY A 58 -3.34 8.32 -9.72
CA GLY A 58 -3.94 9.55 -9.23
C GLY A 58 -3.75 10.77 -10.12
N ASP A 59 -3.10 10.63 -11.29
CA ASP A 59 -3.09 11.65 -12.33
C ASP A 59 -3.51 11.01 -13.65
N ALA A 60 -4.81 11.05 -13.90
CA ALA A 60 -5.35 10.81 -15.21
C ALA A 60 -5.06 12.04 -16.08
N GLU A 61 -3.89 12.13 -16.69
CA GLU A 61 -3.66 12.88 -17.94
C GLU A 61 -2.74 12.09 -18.89
N GLU A 62 -3.38 11.18 -19.62
CA GLU A 62 -3.14 10.70 -20.99
C GLU A 62 -1.75 10.25 -21.53
N PRO A 63 -1.78 9.26 -22.45
CA PRO A 63 -0.61 8.54 -22.94
C PRO A 63 0.04 9.24 -24.13
N SER A 64 1.36 9.14 -24.29
CA SER A 64 1.98 8.72 -25.56
C SER A 64 3.49 8.77 -25.50
N ALA A 65 4.06 7.74 -26.11
CA ALA A 65 5.45 7.64 -26.51
C ALA A 65 5.97 8.91 -27.20
N GLN A 66 7.24 9.24 -26.95
CA GLN A 66 8.25 9.51 -27.98
C GLN A 66 9.65 9.53 -27.37
#